data_AF-A0AAV5ATG8-F1
#
_entry.id   AF-A0AAV5ATG8-F1
#
_cell.length_a   1.000
_cell.length_b   1.000
_cell.length_c   1.000
_cell.angle_alpha   90.00
_cell.angle_beta   90.00
_cell.angle_gamma   90.00
#
_symmetry.space_group_name_H-M   'P 1'
#
loop_
_entity.id
_entity.type
_entity.pdbx_description
1 polymer ?
#
loop_
_entity_poly.entity_id
_entity_poly.type
_entity_poly.pdbx_seq_one_letter_code
_entity_poly.pdbx_strand_id
1 'polypeptide(L)' 'MTRIEITPHKNGYSPEQCGKTLSVAELIEILQQYDKESLVYFNNDNGYTFGSINESDIEEVENEKR' A
#
# COMPACT_ATOMS: atom_id res chain seq x y z
N MET A 1 3.86 9.29 -16.00
CA MET A 1 2.77 9.25 -15.01
C MET A 1 3.29 8.44 -13.86
N THR A 2 3.25 8.95 -12.64
CA THR A 2 3.68 8.25 -11.43
C THR A 2 2.51 7.45 -10.87
N ARG A 3 2.80 6.36 -10.17
CA ARG A 3 1.80 5.56 -9.45
C ARG A 3 2.30 5.25 -8.05
N ILE A 4 1.37 5.13 -7.11
CA ILE A 4 1.67 4.71 -5.75
C ILE A 4 1.33 3.23 -5.64
N GLU A 5 2.30 2.43 -5.27
CA GLU A 5 2.12 1.01 -5.00
C GLU A 5 2.13 0.77 -3.50
N ILE A 6 1.12 0.05 -3.01
CA ILE A 6 1.05 -0.43 -1.64
C ILE A 6 1.26 -1.95 -1.67
N THR A 7 2.35 -2.41 -1.07
CA THR A 7 2.72 -3.83 -0.98
C THR A 7 2.74 -4.30 0.47
N PRO A 8 1.60 -4.78 1.02
CA PRO A 8 1.48 -5.11 2.43
C PRO A 8 2.39 -6.27 2.86
N HIS A 9 2.77 -6.29 4.14
CA HIS A 9 3.52 -7.41 4.72
C HIS A 9 2.69 -8.71 4.73
N LYS A 10 3.29 -9.82 4.28
CA LYS A 10 2.65 -11.16 4.24
C LYS A 10 2.63 -11.83 5.61
N ASN A 11 1.87 -11.31 6.55
CA ASN A 11 1.92 -11.72 7.95
C ASN A 11 0.64 -12.38 8.49
N GLY A 12 -0.40 -12.59 7.67
CA GLY A 12 -1.62 -13.25 8.14
C GLY A 12 -2.47 -13.93 7.06
N TYR A 13 -3.14 -15.01 7.45
CA TYR A 13 -4.24 -15.63 6.73
C TYR A 13 -5.62 -15.12 7.23
N SER A 14 -5.63 -14.36 8.34
CA SER A 14 -6.77 -13.57 8.80
C SER A 14 -6.31 -12.19 9.32
N PRO A 15 -7.18 -11.17 9.36
CA PRO A 15 -6.81 -9.82 9.80
C PRO A 15 -6.18 -9.75 11.20
N GLU A 16 -6.63 -10.61 12.12
CA GLU A 16 -6.15 -10.66 13.50
C GLU A 16 -4.67 -11.08 13.61
N GLN A 17 -4.16 -11.77 12.58
CA GLN A 17 -2.77 -12.23 12.53
C GLN A 17 -1.81 -11.15 12.03
N CYS A 18 -2.32 -10.10 11.36
CA CYS A 18 -1.49 -9.06 10.75
C CYS A 18 -0.88 -8.08 11.76
N GLY A 19 -1.23 -8.16 13.05
CA GLY A 19 -0.69 -7.27 14.07
C GLY A 19 -1.12 -5.82 13.85
N LYS A 20 -0.19 -4.86 14.02
CA LYS A 20 -0.46 -3.44 13.80
C LYS A 20 -0.48 -3.13 12.30
N THR A 21 -1.48 -2.37 11.87
CA THR A 21 -1.62 -1.85 10.50
C THR A 21 -2.05 -0.39 10.58
N LEU A 22 -1.76 0.39 9.53
CA LEU A 22 -2.24 1.77 9.42
C LEU A 22 -3.77 1.81 9.48
N SER A 23 -4.28 2.78 10.23
CA SER A 23 -5.67 3.20 10.19
C SER A 23 -5.97 3.99 8.91
N VAL A 24 -7.26 4.19 8.62
CA VAL A 24 -7.70 5.02 7.48
C VAL A 24 -7.13 6.44 7.57
N ALA A 25 -7.10 7.03 8.77
CA ALA A 25 -6.59 8.38 8.97
C ALA A 25 -5.08 8.48 8.69
N GLU A 26 -4.29 7.55 9.23
CA GLU A 26 -2.84 7.51 9.00
C GLU A 26 -2.51 7.26 7.53
N LEU A 27 -3.26 6.37 6.86
CA LEU A 27 -3.07 6.12 5.44
C LEU A 27 -3.37 7.36 4.58
N ILE A 28 -4.45 8.09 4.89
CA ILE A 28 -4.76 9.37 4.21
C ILE A 28 -3.65 10.39 4.46
N GLU A 29 -3.13 10.48 5.68
CA GLU A 29 -2.08 11.42 6.05
C GLU A 29 -0.76 11.19 5.28
N ILE A 30 -0.47 9.93 4.94
CA ILE A 30 0.67 9.57 4.09
C ILE A 30 0.33 9.87 2.62
N LEU A 31 -0.81 9.39 2.12
CA LEU A 31 -1.16 9.49 0.70
C LEU A 31 -1.34 10.94 0.22
N GLN A 32 -1.79 11.86 1.09
CA GLN A 32 -1.94 13.28 0.74
C GLN A 32 -0.62 14.00 0.44
N GLN A 33 0.53 13.38 0.71
CA GLN A 33 1.85 13.96 0.43
C GLN A 33 2.26 13.78 -1.05
N TYR A 34 1.64 12.85 -1.77
CA TYR A 34 1.90 12.60 -3.19
C TYR A 34 1.03 13.47 -4.11
N ASP A 35 1.33 13.45 -5.42
CA ASP A 35 0.50 14.14 -6.42
C ASP A 35 -0.93 13.56 -6.42
N LYS A 36 -1.93 14.45 -6.37
CA LYS A 36 -3.35 14.12 -6.26
C LYS A 36 -3.90 13.32 -7.45
N GLU A 37 -3.25 13.41 -8.59
CA GLU A 37 -3.61 12.68 -9.80
C GLU A 37 -2.90 11.32 -9.89
N SER A 38 -2.06 10.99 -8.91
CA SER A 38 -1.39 9.69 -8.82
C SER A 38 -2.41 8.59 -8.57
N LEU A 39 -2.31 7.52 -9.37
CA LEU A 39 -3.15 6.35 -9.19
C LEU A 39 -2.56 5.46 -8.09
N VAL A 40 -3.42 5.00 -7.18
CA VAL A 40 -3.05 4.12 -6.07
C VAL A 40 -3.46 2.69 -6.40
N TYR A 41 -2.51 1.77 -6.25
CA TYR A 41 -2.71 0.34 -6.49
C TYR A 41 -2.34 -0.47 -5.27
N PHE A 42 -3.17 -1.46 -4.95
CA PHE A 42 -2.85 -2.50 -3.99
C PHE A 42 -2.28 -3.70 -4.74
N ASN A 43 -1.08 -4.14 -4.37
CA ASN A 43 -0.47 -5.34 -4.91
C ASN A 43 -0.43 -6.42 -3.83
N ASN A 44 -1.47 -7.27 -3.82
CA ASN A 44 -1.55 -8.43 -2.94
C ASN A 44 -1.40 -9.70 -3.79
N ASP A 45 -0.35 -10.46 -3.49
CA ASP A 45 0.10 -11.73 -4.11
C ASP A 45 -1.02 -12.60 -4.72
N ASN A 46 -1.47 -12.22 -5.92
CA ASN A 46 -2.57 -12.82 -6.67
C ASN A 46 -3.85 -13.14 -5.86
N GLY A 47 -4.14 -12.38 -4.79
CA GLY A 47 -5.40 -12.44 -4.02
C GLY A 47 -5.48 -13.44 -2.85
N TYR A 48 -4.37 -14.00 -2.36
CA TYR A 48 -4.43 -15.09 -1.36
C TYR A 48 -4.12 -14.72 0.11
N THR A 49 -3.49 -13.58 0.39
CA THR A 49 -3.06 -13.24 1.75
C THR A 49 -3.58 -11.88 2.20
N PHE A 50 -3.85 -11.76 3.50
CA PHE A 50 -4.01 -10.47 4.15
C PHE A 50 -2.63 -9.97 4.59
N GLY A 51 -2.43 -8.65 4.57
CA GLY A 51 -1.20 -8.06 5.06
C GLY A 51 -1.44 -6.72 5.74
N SER A 52 -0.74 -6.51 6.85
CA SER A 52 -0.70 -5.18 7.47
C SER A 52 0.01 -4.21 6.54
N ILE A 53 -0.52 -3.00 6.48
CA ILE A 53 0.10 -1.89 5.75
C ILE A 53 0.87 -1.05 6.77
N ASN A 54 2.13 -0.78 6.48
CA ASN A 54 3.00 0.16 7.17
C ASN A 54 3.45 1.26 6.18
N GLU A 55 4.03 2.33 6.70
CA GLU A 55 4.56 3.43 5.87
C GLU A 55 5.63 2.95 4.88
N SER A 56 6.45 1.98 5.28
CA SER A 56 7.46 1.34 4.43
C SER A 56 6.90 0.55 3.25
N ASP A 57 5.61 0.26 3.26
CA ASP A 57 4.96 -0.54 2.22
C ASP A 57 4.44 0.32 1.06
N ILE A 58 4.58 1.65 1.16
CA ILE A 58 4.04 2.64 0.24
C ILE A 58 5.20 3.26 -0.54
N GLU A 59 5.24 3.01 -1.85
CA GLU A 59 6.33 3.49 -2.71
C GLU A 59 5.77 4.24 -3.94
N GLU A 60 6.44 5.34 -4.29
CA GLU A 60 6.20 6.04 -5.56
C GLU A 60 7.05 5.40 -6.67
N VAL A 61 6.38 4.93 -7.71
CA VAL A 61 7.01 4.25 -8.84
C VAL A 61 6.88 5.12 -10.09
N GLU A 62 8.02 5.50 -10.68
CA GLU A 62 8.06 6.14 -11.99
C GLU A 62 7.83 5.11 -13.08
N ASN A 63 6.83 5.33 -13.94
CA ASN A 63 6.67 4.49 -15.13
C ASN A 63 7.81 4.79 -16.11
N GLU A 64 8.74 3.84 -16.30
CA GLU A 64 9.59 3.80 -17.48
C GLU A 64 8.67 3.77 -18.72
N LYS A 65 8.74 4.82 -19.55
CA LYS A 65 8.01 4.86 -20.82
C LYS A 65 8.48 3.68 -21.67
N ARG A 66 7.69 2.60 -21.71
CA ARG A 66 7.80 1.56 -22.74
C ARG A 66 7.34 2.10 -24.08
#